data_AF-A0A1S3KLG4-F1
#
_entry.id   AF-A0A1S3KLG4-F1
#
_cell.length_a   1.000
_cell.length_b   1.000
_cell.length_c   1.000
_cell.angle_alpha   90.00
_cell.angle_beta   90.00
_cell.angle_gamma   90.00
#
_symmetry.space_group_name_H-M   'P 1'
#
loop_
_entity.id
_entity.type
_entity.pdbx_description
1 polymer ?
#
loop_
_entity_poly.entity_id
_entity_poly.type
_entity_poly.pdbx_seq_one_letter_code
_entity_poly.pdbx_strand_id
1 'polypeptide(L)'
;NQRTFLRRTKCHDLHQEDLFLGGTVRQAADFYTEHQTKSFFNNLVQFMTSGPGVAMEPMGEEAVSVWRRILGPTIWGMARKEAPPSLTDQVGTDNTRNAGHGSDSLASAARELEFFFPSTAGHGPANTANYTDCACCVIKAHAISE
;
A
#
# COMPACT_ATOMS: atom_id res chain seq x y z
N ASN A 1 -13.77 -16.80 -3.75
CA ASN A 1 -13.61 -16.54 -2.30
C ASN A 1 -12.59 -15.42 -2.09
N GLN A 2 -13.00 -14.16 -2.29
CA GLN A 2 -12.19 -12.97 -1.97
C GLN A 2 -12.46 -12.64 -0.50
N ARG A 3 -11.48 -12.87 0.38
CA ARG A 3 -11.51 -12.34 1.74
C ARG A 3 -10.65 -11.08 1.76
N THR A 4 -11.02 -10.08 2.55
CA THR A 4 -10.31 -8.80 2.71
C THR A 4 -10.19 -8.56 4.21
N PHE A 5 -8.98 -8.34 4.73
CA PHE A 5 -8.71 -8.14 6.14
C PHE A 5 -7.95 -6.82 6.34
N LEU A 6 -8.55 -5.93 7.12
CA LEU A 6 -8.14 -4.55 7.35
C LEU A 6 -7.76 -4.41 8.84
N ARG A 7 -6.54 -3.97 9.17
CA ARG A 7 -6.06 -3.88 10.58
C ARG A 7 -5.19 -2.64 10.83
N ARG A 8 -5.35 -2.05 12.03
CA ARG A 8 -4.45 -1.04 12.63
C ARG A 8 -3.20 -1.71 13.19
N THR A 9 -2.01 -1.22 12.81
CA THR A 9 -0.75 -1.68 13.41
C THR A 9 0.18 -0.50 13.64
N LYS A 10 0.73 -0.38 14.86
CA LYS A 10 1.79 0.60 15.13
C LYS A 10 3.01 0.21 14.31
N CYS A 11 3.76 1.18 13.80
CA CYS A 11 4.92 0.92 12.93
C CYS A 11 5.98 -0.02 13.55
N HIS A 12 5.95 -0.22 14.87
CA HIS A 12 6.95 -0.97 15.65
C HIS A 12 6.44 -2.39 16.00
N ASP A 13 5.16 -2.67 15.78
CA ASP A 13 4.46 -3.93 16.14
C ASP A 13 4.04 -4.73 14.88
N LEU A 14 4.72 -4.53 13.75
CA LEU A 14 4.42 -5.19 12.49
C LEU A 14 4.85 -6.66 12.53
N HIS A 15 3.89 -7.59 12.49
CA HIS A 15 4.13 -9.02 12.31
C HIS A 15 3.67 -9.49 10.91
N GLN A 16 4.38 -10.47 10.35
CA GLN A 16 4.19 -11.01 8.98
C GLN A 16 2.83 -11.68 8.75
N GLU A 17 2.02 -11.89 9.79
CA GLU A 17 0.87 -12.80 9.79
C GLU A 17 -0.51 -12.09 9.77
N ASP A 18 -0.50 -10.76 9.68
CA ASP A 18 -1.68 -9.89 9.81
C ASP A 18 -2.06 -9.19 8.49
N LEU A 19 -2.47 -9.92 7.43
CA LEU A 19 -2.44 -9.35 6.08
C LEU A 19 -3.50 -9.94 5.12
N PHE A 20 -4.44 -9.13 4.54
CA PHE A 20 -5.06 -9.45 3.22
C PHE A 20 -5.91 -8.34 2.52
N LEU A 21 -5.83 -8.26 1.18
CA LEU A 21 -6.69 -7.49 0.28
C LEU A 21 -6.75 -8.17 -1.10
N GLY A 22 -7.89 -8.78 -1.42
CA GLY A 22 -8.25 -9.20 -2.77
C GLY A 22 -9.29 -8.25 -3.34
N GLY A 23 -8.88 -7.28 -4.16
CA GLY A 23 -9.77 -6.33 -4.83
C GLY A 23 -10.16 -6.77 -6.24
N THR A 24 -11.29 -6.27 -6.75
CA THR A 24 -11.67 -6.39 -8.17
C THR A 24 -10.87 -5.41 -9.04
N VAL A 25 -10.78 -5.65 -10.35
CA VAL A 25 -10.17 -4.72 -11.33
C VAL A 25 -10.74 -3.31 -11.20
N ARG A 26 -12.05 -3.21 -10.95
CA ARG A 26 -12.73 -1.93 -10.73
C ARG A 26 -12.19 -1.20 -9.50
N GLN A 27 -12.08 -1.87 -8.36
CA GLN A 27 -11.56 -1.25 -7.13
C GLN A 27 -10.09 -0.83 -7.28
N ALA A 28 -9.26 -1.65 -7.96
CA ALA A 28 -7.88 -1.26 -8.23
C ALA A 28 -7.79 -0.06 -9.19
N ALA A 29 -8.65 0.01 -10.21
CA ALA A 29 -8.74 1.15 -11.11
C ALA A 29 -9.21 2.42 -10.38
N ASP A 30 -10.23 2.31 -9.53
CA ASP A 30 -10.75 3.41 -8.72
C ASP A 30 -9.65 3.95 -7.79
N PHE A 31 -8.90 3.07 -7.11
CA PHE A 31 -7.78 3.45 -6.24
C PHE A 31 -6.66 4.21 -6.99
N TYR A 32 -6.28 3.75 -8.18
CA TYR A 32 -5.22 4.37 -8.99
C TYR A 32 -5.74 5.42 -9.99
N THR A 33 -6.94 5.99 -9.78
CA THR A 33 -7.57 6.94 -10.72
C THR A 33 -6.66 8.10 -11.10
N GLU A 34 -5.82 8.59 -10.20
CA GLU A 34 -4.85 9.67 -10.48
C GLU A 34 -3.82 9.30 -11.57
N HIS A 35 -3.66 8.00 -11.85
CA HIS A 35 -2.78 7.48 -12.88
C HIS A 35 -3.51 7.05 -14.16
N GLN A 36 -4.83 7.23 -14.28
CA GLN A 36 -5.62 6.72 -15.42
C GLN A 36 -5.12 7.16 -16.81
N THR A 37 -4.45 8.31 -16.89
CA THR A 37 -3.89 8.86 -18.14
C THR A 37 -2.46 8.38 -18.44
N LYS A 38 -1.84 7.65 -17.52
CA LYS A 38 -0.46 7.16 -17.66
C LYS A 38 -0.43 5.86 -18.46
N SER A 39 0.58 5.72 -19.31
CA SER A 39 0.76 4.54 -20.17
C SER A 39 0.89 3.22 -19.40
N PHE A 40 1.30 3.26 -18.13
CA PHE A 40 1.45 2.09 -17.27
C PHE A 40 0.18 1.72 -16.47
N PHE A 41 -0.89 2.51 -16.54
CA PHE A 41 -2.08 2.34 -15.68
C PHE A 41 -2.71 0.96 -15.78
N ASN A 42 -2.98 0.48 -16.99
CA ASN A 42 -3.63 -0.82 -17.19
C ASN A 42 -2.79 -1.97 -16.62
N ASN A 43 -1.46 -1.90 -16.80
CA ASN A 43 -0.53 -2.90 -16.26
C ASN A 43 -0.49 -2.85 -14.73
N LEU A 44 -0.54 -1.64 -14.15
CA LEU A 44 -0.61 -1.45 -12.69
C LEU A 44 -1.89 -2.07 -12.12
N VAL A 45 -3.05 -1.79 -12.71
CA VAL A 45 -4.34 -2.35 -12.27
C VAL A 45 -4.35 -3.88 -12.39
N GLN A 46 -3.87 -4.42 -13.51
CA GLN A 46 -3.77 -5.88 -13.68
C GLN A 46 -2.86 -6.51 -12.64
N PHE A 47 -1.69 -5.90 -12.38
CA PHE A 47 -0.76 -6.41 -11.38
C PHE A 47 -1.35 -6.38 -9.96
N MET A 48 -2.02 -5.29 -9.60
CA MET A 48 -2.61 -5.12 -8.28
C MET A 48 -3.80 -6.06 -8.03
N THR A 49 -4.31 -6.70 -9.08
CA THR A 49 -5.38 -7.71 -9.02
C THR A 49 -4.92 -9.13 -9.35
N SER A 50 -3.62 -9.34 -9.62
CA SER A 50 -3.08 -10.67 -9.98
C SER A 50 -2.95 -11.61 -8.78
N GLY A 51 -3.12 -11.10 -7.56
CA GLY A 51 -3.02 -11.85 -6.33
C GLY A 51 -3.43 -10.97 -5.14
N PRO A 52 -3.43 -11.53 -3.93
CA PRO A 52 -3.78 -10.77 -2.75
C PRO A 52 -2.68 -9.78 -2.36
N GLY A 53 -3.02 -8.50 -2.26
CA GLY A 53 -2.19 -7.46 -1.63
C GLY A 53 -2.64 -7.22 -0.19
N VAL A 54 -2.15 -6.17 0.47
CA VAL A 54 -2.52 -5.85 1.87
C VAL A 54 -2.52 -4.35 2.06
N ALA A 55 -3.62 -3.75 2.52
CA ALA A 55 -3.62 -2.34 2.94
C ALA A 55 -3.46 -2.21 4.45
N MET A 56 -2.68 -1.20 4.87
CA MET A 56 -2.40 -0.90 6.26
C MET A 56 -2.47 0.61 6.51
N GLU A 57 -2.76 0.98 7.75
CA GLU A 57 -2.63 2.34 8.28
C GLU A 57 -1.45 2.40 9.27
N PRO A 58 -0.21 2.68 8.84
CA PRO A 58 0.88 2.94 9.76
C PRO A 58 0.61 4.25 10.50
N MET A 59 0.65 4.23 11.83
CA MET A 59 0.51 5.41 12.69
C MET A 59 1.84 5.76 13.37
N GLY A 60 2.10 7.06 13.53
CA GLY A 60 3.27 7.60 14.22
C GLY A 60 3.64 9.00 13.74
N GLU A 61 4.50 9.68 14.50
CA GLU A 61 5.05 10.97 14.07
C GLU A 61 5.71 10.82 12.69
N GLU A 62 5.37 11.73 11.77
CA GLU A 62 5.91 11.72 10.42
C GLU A 62 5.66 10.40 9.64
N ALA A 63 4.54 9.70 9.93
CA ALA A 63 4.24 8.36 9.37
C ALA A 63 4.42 8.26 7.85
N VAL A 64 3.97 9.25 7.08
CA VAL A 64 4.13 9.28 5.62
C VAL A 64 5.60 9.26 5.22
N SER A 65 6.43 10.12 5.80
CA SER A 65 7.84 10.22 5.45
C SER A 65 8.63 9.01 5.95
N VAL A 66 8.32 8.52 7.15
CA VAL A 66 8.91 7.30 7.72
C VAL A 66 8.62 6.08 6.86
N TRP A 67 7.36 5.89 6.44
CA TRP A 67 6.97 4.77 5.59
C TRP A 67 7.66 4.82 4.22
N ARG A 68 7.70 6.01 3.60
CA ARG A 68 8.41 6.21 2.33
C ARG A 68 9.90 5.92 2.43
N ARG A 69 10.53 6.25 3.56
CA ARG A 69 11.94 5.89 3.82
C ARG A 69 12.14 4.38 3.95
N ILE A 70 11.21 3.67 4.58
CA ILE A 70 11.25 2.20 4.69
C ILE A 70 11.09 1.56 3.30
N LEU A 71 10.14 2.03 2.49
CA LEU A 71 9.95 1.55 1.12
C LEU A 71 11.16 1.82 0.23
N GLY A 72 11.74 3.01 0.34
CA GLY A 72 12.79 3.50 -0.54
C GLY A 72 12.29 3.86 -1.95
N PRO A 73 13.20 4.03 -2.92
CA PRO A 73 12.88 4.54 -4.25
C PRO A 73 11.94 3.65 -5.04
N THR A 74 10.95 4.26 -5.71
CA THR A 74 10.03 3.55 -6.62
C THR A 74 10.75 2.89 -7.79
N ILE A 75 11.86 3.49 -8.26
CA ILE A 75 12.66 2.92 -9.34
C ILE A 75 13.61 1.89 -8.73
N TRP A 76 13.37 0.62 -9.05
CA TRP A 76 14.08 -0.51 -8.48
C TRP A 76 15.62 -0.40 -8.64
N GLY A 77 16.06 0.09 -9.80
CA GLY A 77 17.49 0.31 -10.05
C GLY A 77 18.15 1.37 -9.15
N MET A 78 17.37 2.30 -8.58
CA MET A 78 17.85 3.26 -7.59
C MET A 78 17.84 2.67 -6.18
N ALA A 79 16.81 1.90 -5.81
CA ALA A 79 16.74 1.24 -4.51
C ALA A 79 17.97 0.37 -4.24
N ARG A 80 18.46 -0.37 -5.25
CA ARG A 80 19.68 -1.20 -5.18
C ARG A 80 20.98 -0.45 -4.88
N LYS A 81 20.97 0.88 -4.91
CA LYS A 81 22.15 1.72 -4.69
C LYS A 81 22.11 2.42 -3.32
N GLU A 82 21.01 2.33 -2.59
CA GLU A 82 20.86 2.98 -1.29
C GLU A 82 21.38 2.10 -0.15
N ALA A 83 21.81 2.74 0.94
CA ALA A 83 22.20 2.09 2.17
C ALA A 83 21.58 2.85 3.37
N PRO A 84 20.91 2.16 4.32
CA PRO A 84 20.68 0.71 4.36
C PRO A 84 19.70 0.22 3.27
N PRO A 85 19.71 -1.10 2.92
CA PRO A 85 18.78 -1.68 1.95
C PRO A 85 17.32 -1.36 2.27
N SER A 86 16.61 -0.75 1.32
CA SER A 86 15.17 -0.46 1.47
C SER A 86 14.33 -1.72 1.23
N LEU A 87 13.04 -1.67 1.56
CA LEU A 87 12.15 -2.79 1.25
C LEU A 87 12.10 -3.08 -0.27
N THR A 88 12.10 -2.03 -1.10
CA THR A 88 12.13 -2.19 -2.56
C THR A 88 13.41 -2.86 -3.05
N ASP A 89 14.56 -2.63 -2.41
CA ASP A 89 15.80 -3.34 -2.72
C ASP A 89 15.72 -4.82 -2.35
N GLN A 90 15.21 -5.11 -1.15
CA GLN A 90 15.16 -6.46 -0.60
C GLN A 90 14.21 -7.40 -1.35
N VAL A 91 13.04 -6.91 -1.78
CA VAL A 91 12.00 -7.78 -2.38
C VAL A 91 11.50 -7.33 -3.76
N GLY A 92 11.91 -6.15 -4.23
CA GLY A 92 11.53 -5.67 -5.55
C GLY A 92 12.22 -6.42 -6.68
N THR A 93 11.56 -6.51 -7.83
CA THR A 93 12.10 -7.15 -9.05
C THR A 93 12.04 -6.24 -10.27
N ASP A 94 11.14 -5.26 -10.28
CA ASP A 94 11.04 -4.21 -11.30
C ASP A 94 10.32 -2.97 -10.74
N ASN A 95 10.11 -1.93 -11.57
CA ASN A 95 9.48 -0.68 -11.14
C ASN A 95 7.98 -0.85 -10.76
N THR A 96 7.32 -1.88 -11.26
CA THR A 96 5.91 -2.20 -10.94
C THR A 96 5.83 -3.12 -9.72
N ARG A 97 6.74 -4.10 -9.65
CA ARG A 97 6.96 -5.07 -8.57
C ARG A 97 8.03 -4.55 -7.61
N ASN A 98 7.68 -3.48 -6.88
CA ASN A 98 8.59 -2.70 -6.03
C ASN A 98 8.25 -2.81 -4.53
N ALA A 99 7.88 -4.02 -4.07
CA ALA A 99 7.39 -4.30 -2.71
C ALA A 99 6.01 -3.73 -2.37
N GLY A 100 5.82 -2.41 -2.46
CA GLY A 100 4.64 -1.75 -1.89
C GLY A 100 4.26 -0.40 -2.48
N HIS A 101 3.21 0.18 -1.90
CA HIS A 101 2.69 1.52 -2.12
C HIS A 101 2.77 2.29 -0.80
N GLY A 102 3.05 3.58 -0.88
CA GLY A 102 2.95 4.51 0.24
C GLY A 102 2.44 5.85 -0.25
N SER A 103 1.48 6.43 0.47
CA SER A 103 0.95 7.75 0.16
C SER A 103 2.07 8.78 0.05
N ASP A 104 1.96 9.73 -0.87
CA ASP A 104 2.99 10.74 -1.11
C ASP A 104 2.88 11.98 -0.20
N SER A 105 1.72 12.17 0.43
CA SER A 105 1.35 13.31 1.27
C SER A 105 0.25 12.92 2.26
N LEU A 106 0.04 13.73 3.29
CA LEU A 106 -1.06 13.55 4.25
C LEU A 106 -2.44 13.62 3.56
N ALA A 107 -2.59 14.50 2.57
CA ALA A 107 -3.82 14.62 1.80
C ALA A 107 -4.11 13.33 1.00
N SER A 108 -3.10 12.74 0.36
CA SER A 108 -3.25 11.45 -0.33
C SER A 108 -3.52 10.33 0.65
N ALA A 109 -2.83 10.30 1.80
CA ALA A 109 -3.07 9.32 2.87
C ALA A 109 -4.54 9.36 3.35
N ALA A 110 -5.10 10.53 3.59
CA ALA A 110 -6.51 10.65 4.00
C ALA A 110 -7.49 10.10 2.95
N ARG A 111 -7.25 10.40 1.66
CA ARG A 111 -8.09 9.87 0.56
C ARG A 111 -7.97 8.35 0.42
N GLU A 112 -6.74 7.84 0.46
CA GLU A 112 -6.43 6.41 0.32
C GLU A 112 -6.97 5.61 1.52
N LEU A 113 -6.85 6.14 2.74
CA LEU A 113 -7.42 5.52 3.93
C LEU A 113 -8.95 5.53 3.91
N GLU A 114 -9.61 6.62 3.49
CA GLU A 114 -11.07 6.62 3.32
C GLU A 114 -11.54 5.59 2.29
N PHE A 115 -10.74 5.35 1.24
CA PHE A 115 -11.02 4.33 0.24
C PHE A 115 -10.99 2.90 0.83
N PHE A 116 -9.99 2.59 1.66
CA PHE A 116 -9.86 1.25 2.26
C PHE A 116 -10.61 1.07 3.58
N PHE A 117 -10.83 2.14 4.33
CA PHE A 117 -11.42 2.21 5.67
C PHE A 117 -12.46 3.35 5.71
N PRO A 118 -13.61 3.24 5.04
CA PRO A 118 -14.56 4.36 4.91
C PRO A 118 -15.29 4.66 6.22
N SER A 119 -15.41 5.94 6.56
CA SER A 119 -16.01 6.49 7.80
C SER A 119 -17.53 6.33 7.90
N THR A 120 -18.21 6.16 6.78
CA THR A 120 -19.66 5.96 6.74
C THR A 120 -20.02 4.48 6.78
N ALA A 121 -20.83 4.07 7.75
CA ALA A 121 -21.30 2.69 7.90
C ALA A 121 -22.01 2.19 6.62
N GLY A 122 -21.53 1.08 6.04
CA GLY A 122 -22.22 0.39 4.95
C GLY A 122 -21.33 -0.23 3.87
N HIS A 123 -20.03 0.10 3.80
CA HIS A 123 -19.09 -0.51 2.87
C HIS A 123 -17.82 -0.94 3.61
N GLY A 124 -17.68 -2.23 3.93
CA GLY A 124 -16.48 -2.79 4.58
C GLY A 124 -16.56 -2.89 6.12
N PRO A 125 -15.52 -3.45 6.76
CA PRO A 125 -15.43 -3.54 8.21
C PRO A 125 -15.45 -2.13 8.84
N ALA A 126 -15.93 -2.05 10.09
CA ALA A 126 -16.05 -0.78 10.80
C ALA A 126 -14.77 0.06 10.68
N ASN A 127 -14.93 1.34 10.35
CA ASN A 127 -13.80 2.24 10.18
C ASN A 127 -12.98 2.28 11.47
N THR A 128 -11.73 1.88 11.35
CA THR A 128 -10.74 2.03 12.40
C THR A 128 -9.61 2.96 11.96
N ALA A 129 -9.66 3.66 10.84
CA ALA A 129 -8.67 4.71 10.57
C ALA A 129 -8.79 5.85 11.60
N ASN A 130 -7.66 6.37 12.08
CA ASN A 130 -7.60 7.50 13.03
C ASN A 130 -7.33 8.84 12.31
N TYR A 131 -6.91 8.79 11.03
CA TYR A 131 -6.72 9.96 10.15
C TYR A 131 -5.74 11.03 10.68
N THR A 132 -5.03 10.73 11.75
CA THR A 132 -4.12 11.63 12.46
C THR A 132 -2.78 10.93 12.57
N ASP A 133 -1.73 11.56 12.04
CA ASP A 133 -0.36 11.03 12.03
C ASP A 133 -0.27 9.61 11.45
N CYS A 134 -0.92 9.39 10.31
CA CYS A 134 -0.98 8.07 9.67
C CYS A 134 -0.67 8.11 8.16
N ALA A 135 -0.25 6.97 7.62
CA ALA A 135 -0.06 6.74 6.19
C ALA A 135 -1.04 5.67 5.68
N CYS A 136 -1.28 5.60 4.37
CA CYS A 136 -1.79 4.37 3.76
C CYS A 136 -0.62 3.61 3.14
N CYS A 137 -0.54 2.32 3.44
CA CYS A 137 0.44 1.40 2.88
C CYS A 137 -0.28 0.30 2.12
N VAL A 138 0.21 -0.10 0.95
CA VAL A 138 -0.20 -1.38 0.32
C VAL A 138 0.99 -2.29 0.08
N ILE A 139 1.05 -3.47 0.69
CA ILE A 139 2.04 -4.51 0.36
C ILE A 139 1.50 -5.34 -0.81
N LYS A 140 2.30 -5.53 -1.85
CA LYS A 140 1.85 -6.18 -3.10
C LYS A 140 2.09 -7.69 -3.04
N ALA A 141 1.24 -8.47 -3.70
CA ALA A 141 1.25 -9.94 -3.65
C ALA A 141 2.64 -10.58 -3.82
N HIS A 142 3.44 -10.10 -4.78
CA HIS A 142 4.79 -10.62 -5.04
C HIS A 142 5.77 -10.52 -3.86
N ALA A 143 5.52 -9.62 -2.91
CA ALA A 143 6.36 -9.41 -1.73
C ALA A 143 5.93 -10.27 -0.53
N ILE A 144 4.82 -11.01 -0.66
CA ILE A 144 4.23 -11.84 0.39
C ILE A 144 4.48 -13.33 0.12
N SER A 145 4.80 -13.70 -1.12
CA SER A 145 5.14 -15.08 -1.48
C SER A 145 6.58 -15.42 -1.10
N GLU A 146 6.75 -16.23 -0.06
CA GLU A 146 7.90 -17.14 0.10
C GLU A 146 7.82 -18.32 -0.88
#